data_AF-A0A151U5T0-F1
#
_entry.id   AF-A0A151U5T0-F1
#
_cell.length_a   1.000
_cell.length_b   1.000
_cell.length_c   1.000
_cell.angle_alpha   90.00
_cell.angle_beta   90.00
_cell.angle_gamma   90.00
#
_symmetry.space_group_name_H-M   'P 1'
#
loop_
_entity.id
_entity.type
_entity.pdbx_description
1 polymer ?
#
loop_
_entity_poly.entity_id
_entity_poly.type
_entity_poly.pdbx_seq_one_letter_code
_entity_poly.pdbx_strand_id
1 'polypeptide(L)'
;MEGIQIRAVLLLVVASLSVAVADSVTAEEAKELREEVREMFYHAFNGYMDHAFPLDELRPLSCAGQDTLGGYALTLIDSLDTLALLGDRQRFATSVEWIGKNLRFDINKTVSVFETTIRVLGGLLSAHLIAADYATGMRVPSYDNQLLNLAEDLARRLLPAFDTPTGIPFGSVNLLHGVDKHESKVKQPSLKLPPFISLIFFCFCVYIVLKLVLLCLDAGIGTSIDSFYEYLLKAYLLFGDEEYLYIFQEAYAAAMHYLYHDPWYVEVNMDSAAIVWPLFNSLQAFWPGLQVLAGDINPAIRTHAAFLSVWRRYGFTPEGFNLASLSVQHGQKSYPLRPELIESTYWLYKATRDPRYLDAGRDMVASLQYGTRCPCGYCHISDVEHHNQEDHMESFFLAETVKYLWLLFDLAVGPDNLVENGPYKYIFSTEGHLLPATPQISLVREHCLYYGAFCRTGDSRQTYFMPEPDEDKKESNDTRFFESWTKATYSPDYTTFEPSAVSGLIKGFCPGLNHGQKFGILYAHSTDERHYYETNQVQQKEPTTVQSHSVLVLRGQSSDHLPPDHGSVHNDSQTRESDVTL
;
A
#
# COMPACT_ATOMS: atom_id res chain seq x y z
N MET A 1 57.53 -43.00 -17.63
CA MET A 1 57.28 -41.55 -17.42
C MET A 1 55.99 -41.16 -18.12
N GLU A 2 54.84 -41.70 -17.70
CA GLU A 2 53.53 -41.39 -18.33
C GLU A 2 52.38 -41.26 -17.30
N GLY A 3 52.71 -41.12 -16.01
CA GLY A 3 51.69 -41.08 -14.93
C GLY A 3 51.50 -39.72 -14.25
N ILE A 4 52.30 -38.71 -14.59
CA ILE A 4 52.35 -37.44 -13.84
C ILE A 4 51.64 -36.29 -14.58
N GLN A 5 51.51 -36.33 -15.91
CA GLN A 5 50.87 -35.25 -16.66
C GLN A 5 49.33 -35.26 -16.59
N ILE A 6 48.69 -36.40 -16.38
CA ILE A 6 47.21 -36.49 -16.39
C ILE A 6 46.60 -35.93 -15.09
N ARG A 7 47.29 -36.03 -13.95
CA ARG A 7 46.81 -35.47 -12.68
C ARG A 7 46.94 -33.95 -12.61
N ALA A 8 47.94 -33.36 -13.27
CA ALA A 8 48.10 -31.90 -13.32
C ALA A 8 47.04 -31.23 -14.21
N VAL A 9 46.65 -31.86 -15.31
CA VAL A 9 45.61 -31.33 -16.21
C VAL A 9 44.21 -31.46 -15.59
N LEU A 10 43.93 -32.54 -14.84
CA LEU A 10 42.65 -32.69 -14.15
C LEU A 10 42.48 -31.70 -12.98
N LEU A 11 43.56 -31.37 -12.27
CA LEU A 11 43.54 -30.34 -11.21
C LEU A 11 43.44 -28.91 -11.75
N LEU A 12 43.95 -28.63 -12.95
CA LEU A 12 43.81 -27.34 -13.61
C LEU A 12 42.42 -27.12 -14.22
N VAL A 13 41.74 -28.18 -14.68
CA VAL A 13 40.38 -28.06 -15.25
C VAL A 13 39.29 -27.97 -14.17
N VAL A 14 39.52 -28.54 -12.98
CA VAL A 14 38.59 -28.37 -11.84
C VAL A 14 38.71 -26.98 -11.19
N ALA A 15 39.81 -26.26 -11.39
CA ALA A 15 40.02 -24.90 -10.86
C ALA A 15 39.39 -23.77 -11.71
N SER A 16 38.83 -24.09 -12.89
CA SER A 16 38.27 -23.09 -13.82
C SER A 16 36.74 -23.19 -14.01
N LEU A 17 36.06 -23.92 -13.12
CA LEU A 17 34.59 -23.94 -13.01
C LEU A 17 34.13 -23.38 -11.67
N SER A 18 34.78 -22.29 -11.23
CA SER A 18 34.11 -21.34 -10.34
C SER A 18 33.08 -20.62 -11.20
N VAL A 19 31.84 -21.11 -11.21
CA VAL A 19 30.71 -20.23 -11.49
C VAL A 19 30.93 -19.05 -10.55
N ALA A 20 31.20 -17.87 -11.11
CA ALA A 20 31.23 -16.64 -10.34
C ALA A 20 29.82 -16.44 -9.81
N VAL A 21 29.55 -17.01 -8.63
CA VAL A 21 28.43 -16.58 -7.80
C VAL A 21 28.81 -15.15 -7.47
N ALA A 22 28.14 -14.20 -8.10
CA ALA A 22 28.30 -12.80 -7.72
C ALA A 22 28.10 -12.73 -6.21
N ASP A 23 29.08 -12.19 -5.50
CA ASP A 23 28.96 -12.03 -4.05
C ASP A 23 27.70 -11.18 -3.78
N SER A 24 26.94 -11.60 -2.76
CA SER A 24 25.75 -10.86 -2.33
C SER A 24 26.13 -9.44 -1.96
N VAL A 25 25.26 -8.47 -2.26
CA VAL A 25 25.51 -7.04 -1.95
C VAL A 25 25.99 -6.86 -0.50
N THR A 26 27.20 -6.33 -0.36
CA THR A 26 27.81 -6.02 0.94
C THR A 26 27.25 -4.73 1.54
N ALA A 27 27.50 -4.44 2.81
CA ALA A 27 27.07 -3.18 3.42
C ALA A 27 27.75 -1.96 2.77
N GLU A 28 29.04 -2.08 2.42
CA GLU A 28 29.79 -1.07 1.69
C GLU A 28 29.22 -0.85 0.29
N GLU A 29 28.93 -1.92 -0.45
CA GLU A 29 28.30 -1.83 -1.77
C GLU A 29 26.87 -1.26 -1.69
N ALA A 30 26.07 -1.64 -0.69
CA ALA A 30 24.76 -1.06 -0.45
C ALA A 30 24.86 0.45 -0.20
N LYS A 31 25.91 0.91 0.50
CA LYS A 31 26.16 2.35 0.71
C LYS A 31 26.46 3.04 -0.61
N GLU A 32 27.30 2.46 -1.46
CA GLU A 32 27.61 2.99 -2.79
C GLU A 32 26.34 3.07 -3.66
N LEU A 33 25.54 2.00 -3.69
CA LEU A 33 24.26 1.96 -4.42
C LEU A 33 23.26 2.98 -3.89
N ARG A 34 23.18 3.21 -2.58
CA ARG A 34 22.35 4.25 -1.98
C ARG A 34 22.74 5.65 -2.48
N GLU A 35 24.04 5.94 -2.49
CA GLU A 35 24.54 7.24 -2.99
C GLU A 35 24.33 7.35 -4.50
N GLU A 36 24.52 6.27 -5.26
CA GLU A 36 24.23 6.24 -6.69
C GLU A 36 22.77 6.58 -6.96
N VAL A 37 21.83 5.96 -6.26
CA VAL A 37 20.39 6.26 -6.39
C VAL A 37 20.08 7.70 -6.00
N ARG A 38 20.76 8.26 -5.00
CA ARG A 38 20.65 9.69 -4.67
C ARG A 38 21.12 10.57 -5.85
N GLU A 39 22.21 10.21 -6.52
CA GLU A 39 22.66 10.92 -7.72
C GLU A 39 21.69 10.73 -8.90
N MET A 40 21.03 9.58 -9.02
CA MET A 40 19.94 9.37 -9.99
C MET A 40 18.80 10.37 -9.75
N PHE A 41 18.37 10.55 -8.49
CA PHE A 41 17.36 11.54 -8.11
C PHE A 41 17.77 12.94 -8.58
N TYR A 42 18.96 13.40 -8.21
CA TYR A 42 19.38 14.77 -8.51
C TYR A 42 19.69 14.99 -9.99
N HIS A 43 20.12 13.97 -10.72
CA HIS A 43 20.26 14.05 -12.19
C HIS A 43 18.93 14.38 -12.84
N ALA A 44 17.87 13.63 -12.53
CA ALA A 44 16.53 13.87 -13.07
C ALA A 44 15.86 15.12 -12.51
N PHE A 45 15.93 15.34 -11.19
CA PHE A 45 15.31 16.50 -10.55
C PHE A 45 15.93 17.81 -11.04
N ASN A 46 17.27 17.91 -11.12
CA ASN A 46 17.93 19.10 -11.65
C ASN A 46 17.58 19.32 -13.12
N GLY A 47 17.61 18.26 -13.95
CA GLY A 47 17.23 18.43 -15.35
C GLY A 47 15.77 18.84 -15.54
N TYR A 48 14.85 18.37 -14.69
CA TYR A 48 13.48 18.89 -14.65
C TYR A 48 13.47 20.39 -14.31
N MET A 49 14.16 20.79 -13.22
CA MET A 49 14.19 22.18 -12.78
C MET A 49 14.82 23.14 -13.81
N ASP A 50 15.82 22.67 -14.57
CA ASP A 50 16.55 23.48 -15.54
C ASP A 50 15.83 23.57 -16.90
N HIS A 51 15.11 22.53 -17.30
CA HIS A 51 14.61 22.38 -18.68
C HIS A 51 13.10 22.29 -18.84
N ALA A 52 12.37 21.93 -17.78
CA ALA A 52 10.93 21.67 -17.87
C ALA A 52 10.11 22.53 -16.91
N PHE A 53 10.62 22.83 -15.72
CA PHE A 53 9.91 23.63 -14.73
C PHE A 53 9.46 25.00 -15.30
N PRO A 54 8.20 25.45 -15.10
CA PRO A 54 7.15 24.87 -14.25
C PRO A 54 6.14 23.96 -14.97
N LEU A 55 6.48 23.41 -16.14
CA LEU A 55 5.64 22.44 -16.84
C LEU A 55 5.53 21.13 -16.05
N ASP A 56 4.58 20.28 -16.43
CA ASP A 56 4.33 19.04 -15.68
C ASP A 56 5.51 18.07 -15.70
N GLU A 57 6.10 17.82 -16.86
CA GLU A 57 7.08 16.72 -17.05
C GLU A 57 8.25 17.08 -17.95
N LEU A 58 9.35 16.33 -17.78
CA LEU A 58 10.58 16.47 -18.55
C LEU A 58 10.58 15.54 -19.76
N ARG A 59 11.09 16.07 -20.87
CA ARG A 59 11.53 15.34 -22.05
C ARG A 59 13.07 15.23 -22.02
N PRO A 60 13.62 14.12 -21.51
CA PRO A 60 15.02 14.03 -21.07
C PRO A 60 16.06 13.85 -22.19
N LEU A 61 15.66 13.47 -23.42
CA LEU A 61 16.55 13.42 -24.59
C LEU A 61 16.67 14.81 -25.22
N SER A 62 15.54 15.49 -25.39
CA SER A 62 15.51 16.83 -26.00
C SER A 62 15.80 17.95 -25.01
N CYS A 63 15.81 17.65 -23.70
CA CYS A 63 15.95 18.63 -22.62
C CYS A 63 14.92 19.75 -22.76
N ALA A 64 13.65 19.37 -22.89
CA ALA A 64 12.49 20.25 -22.97
C ALA A 64 11.43 19.84 -21.95
N GLY A 65 10.42 20.67 -21.71
CA GLY A 65 9.27 20.32 -20.87
C GLY A 65 7.99 20.12 -21.67
N GLN A 66 7.02 19.45 -21.05
CA GLN A 66 5.67 19.28 -21.58
C GLN A 66 4.62 19.27 -20.47
N ASP A 67 3.39 19.67 -20.80
CA ASP A 67 2.23 19.55 -19.91
C ASP A 67 1.41 18.32 -20.30
N THR A 68 1.36 17.31 -19.44
CA THR A 68 0.61 16.06 -19.67
C THR A 68 -0.71 16.00 -18.92
N LEU A 69 -0.83 16.72 -17.81
CA LEU A 69 -2.03 16.74 -16.97
C LEU A 69 -2.59 18.15 -16.90
N GLY A 70 -1.94 19.00 -16.11
CA GLY A 70 -2.49 20.20 -15.54
C GLY A 70 -1.81 21.50 -15.92
N GLY A 71 -0.50 21.42 -16.15
CA GLY A 71 0.39 22.59 -16.14
C GLY A 71 0.52 23.18 -14.75
N TYR A 72 0.63 22.34 -13.70
CA TYR A 72 0.77 22.79 -12.30
C TYR A 72 2.10 22.36 -11.67
N ALA A 73 3.16 22.23 -12.47
CA ALA A 73 4.47 21.75 -12.03
C ALA A 73 4.38 20.36 -11.36
N LEU A 74 3.67 19.43 -12.02
CA LEU A 74 3.42 18.07 -11.52
C LEU A 74 4.66 17.40 -10.91
N THR A 75 5.75 17.32 -11.66
CA THR A 75 6.99 16.69 -11.19
C THR A 75 7.55 17.35 -9.93
N LEU A 76 7.41 18.67 -9.77
CA LEU A 76 7.82 19.36 -8.54
C LEU A 76 6.98 18.90 -7.35
N ILE A 77 5.65 18.86 -7.50
CA ILE A 77 4.71 18.48 -6.44
C ILE A 77 4.97 17.03 -6.02
N ASP A 78 5.10 16.13 -6.99
CA ASP A 78 5.32 14.71 -6.78
C ASP A 78 6.64 14.41 -6.06
N SER A 79 7.66 15.25 -6.27
CA SER A 79 9.00 15.05 -5.71
C SER A 79 9.20 15.67 -4.31
N LEU A 80 8.23 16.41 -3.76
CA LEU A 80 8.42 17.17 -2.52
C LEU A 80 8.78 16.28 -1.32
N ASP A 81 8.06 15.19 -1.14
CA ASP A 81 8.30 14.29 -0.02
C ASP A 81 9.56 13.44 -0.22
N THR A 82 9.96 13.16 -1.46
CA THR A 82 11.28 12.57 -1.78
C THR A 82 12.42 13.53 -1.41
N LEU A 83 12.32 14.83 -1.72
CA LEU A 83 13.31 15.82 -1.26
C LEU A 83 13.43 15.82 0.26
N ALA A 84 12.31 15.73 0.97
CA ALA A 84 12.30 15.65 2.41
C ALA A 84 12.90 14.35 2.95
N LEU A 85 12.59 13.22 2.31
CA LEU A 85 13.14 11.91 2.65
C LEU A 85 14.67 11.88 2.49
N LEU A 86 15.19 12.48 1.42
CA LEU A 86 16.63 12.63 1.16
C LEU A 86 17.31 13.67 2.06
N GLY A 87 16.56 14.35 2.93
CA GLY A 87 17.07 15.35 3.86
C GLY A 87 17.42 16.70 3.25
N ASP A 88 17.01 16.99 2.00
CA ASP A 88 17.28 18.28 1.34
C ASP A 88 16.30 19.36 1.80
N ARG A 89 16.60 19.90 3.00
CA ARG A 89 15.82 20.96 3.63
C ARG A 89 15.73 22.23 2.78
N GLN A 90 16.80 22.57 2.05
CA GLN A 90 16.86 23.81 1.31
C GLN A 90 15.95 23.78 0.08
N ARG A 91 16.06 22.73 -0.73
CA ARG A 91 15.20 22.57 -1.92
C ARG A 91 13.76 22.29 -1.54
N PHE A 92 13.53 21.48 -0.50
CA PHE A 92 12.18 21.26 0.02
C PHE A 92 11.52 22.58 0.41
N ALA A 93 12.16 23.38 1.27
CA ALA A 93 11.62 24.66 1.73
C ALA A 93 11.37 25.64 0.56
N THR A 94 12.33 25.76 -0.36
CA THR A 94 12.21 26.67 -1.51
C THR A 94 11.06 26.25 -2.44
N SER A 95 10.88 24.94 -2.65
CA SER A 95 9.81 24.39 -3.48
C SER A 95 8.44 24.59 -2.85
N VAL A 96 8.30 24.32 -1.54
CA VAL A 96 7.08 24.57 -0.76
C VAL A 96 6.68 26.05 -0.84
N GLU A 97 7.64 26.95 -0.66
CA GLU A 97 7.38 28.39 -0.76
C GLU A 97 6.96 28.82 -2.17
N TRP A 98 7.62 28.28 -3.21
CA TRP A 98 7.27 28.59 -4.59
C TRP A 98 5.86 28.13 -4.92
N ILE A 99 5.49 26.90 -4.54
CA ILE A 99 4.15 26.35 -4.77
C ILE A 99 3.10 27.21 -4.07
N GLY A 100 3.28 27.50 -2.78
CA GLY A 100 2.33 28.33 -2.02
C GLY A 100 2.13 29.73 -2.61
N LYS A 101 3.16 30.30 -3.24
CA LYS A 101 3.09 31.64 -3.86
C LYS A 101 2.48 31.62 -5.26
N ASN A 102 2.84 30.64 -6.08
CA ASN A 102 2.60 30.68 -7.54
C ASN A 102 1.48 29.75 -8.03
N LEU A 103 1.20 28.63 -7.34
CA LEU A 103 0.27 27.62 -7.84
C LEU A 103 -1.19 28.05 -7.67
N ARG A 104 -2.02 27.87 -8.70
CA ARG A 104 -3.47 28.10 -8.65
C ARG A 104 -4.20 27.03 -9.47
N PHE A 105 -5.39 26.62 -9.02
CA PHE A 105 -6.23 25.62 -9.69
C PHE A 105 -7.47 26.22 -10.37
N ASP A 106 -7.59 27.55 -10.45
CA ASP A 106 -8.63 28.26 -11.19
C ASP A 106 -8.34 28.31 -12.71
N ILE A 107 -7.95 27.17 -13.28
CA ILE A 107 -7.59 27.04 -14.67
C ILE A 107 -8.70 26.36 -15.48
N ASN A 108 -8.94 26.83 -16.70
CA ASN A 108 -9.88 26.19 -17.62
C ASN A 108 -9.23 24.99 -18.30
N LYS A 109 -9.04 23.90 -17.54
CA LYS A 109 -8.46 22.65 -18.02
C LYS A 109 -9.25 21.47 -17.48
N THR A 110 -9.51 20.49 -18.34
CA THR A 110 -10.14 19.21 -17.98
C THR A 110 -9.06 18.21 -17.61
N VAL A 111 -9.21 17.57 -16.46
CA VAL A 111 -8.15 16.80 -15.80
C VAL A 111 -8.72 15.46 -15.35
N SER A 112 -7.87 14.42 -15.31
CA SER A 112 -8.26 13.12 -14.75
C SER A 112 -8.46 13.24 -13.24
N VAL A 113 -9.61 12.78 -12.73
CA VAL A 113 -9.90 12.80 -11.30
C VAL A 113 -8.94 11.89 -10.54
N PHE A 114 -8.65 10.70 -11.09
CA PHE A 114 -7.77 9.73 -10.47
C PHE A 114 -6.31 10.25 -10.38
N GLU A 115 -5.71 10.60 -11.52
CA GLU A 115 -4.31 11.07 -11.58
C GLU A 115 -4.09 12.33 -10.73
N THR A 116 -5.01 13.29 -10.82
CA THR A 116 -4.92 14.53 -10.04
C THR A 116 -5.03 14.28 -8.54
N THR A 117 -5.77 13.23 -8.13
CA THR A 117 -5.92 12.86 -6.73
C THR A 117 -4.65 12.21 -6.18
N ILE A 118 -4.13 11.20 -6.87
CA ILE A 118 -2.99 10.44 -6.33
C ILE A 118 -1.68 11.23 -6.38
N ARG A 119 -1.45 12.02 -7.44
CA ARG A 119 -0.24 12.83 -7.63
C ARG A 119 -0.32 14.18 -6.92
N VAL A 120 -1.24 15.04 -7.36
CA VAL A 120 -1.26 16.44 -6.91
C VAL A 120 -1.82 16.57 -5.50
N LEU A 121 -3.01 16.02 -5.24
CA LEU A 121 -3.60 16.10 -3.91
C LEU A 121 -2.76 15.31 -2.89
N GLY A 122 -2.32 14.10 -3.23
CA GLY A 122 -1.41 13.29 -2.42
C GLY A 122 -0.10 14.01 -2.08
N GLY A 123 0.60 14.54 -3.08
CA GLY A 123 1.87 15.25 -2.91
C GLY A 123 1.74 16.52 -2.07
N LEU A 124 0.69 17.33 -2.30
CA LEU A 124 0.41 18.53 -1.49
C LEU A 124 0.15 18.20 -0.03
N LEU A 125 -0.63 17.13 0.24
CA LEU A 125 -0.97 16.70 1.59
C LEU A 125 0.24 16.12 2.32
N SER A 126 1.02 15.26 1.67
CA SER A 126 2.24 14.71 2.24
C SER A 126 3.25 15.82 2.58
N ALA A 127 3.52 16.72 1.63
CA ALA A 127 4.41 17.84 1.84
C ALA A 127 3.90 18.81 2.92
N HIS A 128 2.58 19.04 3.01
CA HIS A 128 1.99 19.82 4.10
C HIS A 128 2.31 19.22 5.48
N LEU A 129 2.07 17.92 5.65
CA LEU A 129 2.28 17.22 6.93
C LEU A 129 3.77 17.25 7.32
N ILE A 130 4.67 17.16 6.34
CA ILE A 130 6.12 17.26 6.56
C ILE A 130 6.54 18.70 6.92
N ALA A 131 6.06 19.70 6.16
CA ALA A 131 6.47 21.09 6.30
C ALA A 131 5.88 21.77 7.55
N ALA A 132 4.75 21.28 8.06
CA ALA A 132 4.06 21.87 9.22
C ALA A 132 4.63 21.42 10.57
N ASP A 133 5.24 20.25 10.68
CA ASP A 133 5.62 19.68 11.97
C ASP A 133 7.13 19.78 12.26
N TYR A 134 7.48 20.30 13.44
CA TYR A 134 8.88 20.37 13.90
C TYR A 134 9.50 18.99 14.12
N ALA A 135 8.70 17.98 14.49
CA ALA A 135 9.23 16.66 14.83
C ALA A 135 9.78 15.91 13.60
N THR A 136 9.36 16.29 12.39
CA THR A 136 9.89 15.73 11.12
C THR A 136 11.32 16.18 10.85
N GLY A 137 11.79 17.24 11.53
CA GLY A 137 13.04 17.91 11.20
C GLY A 137 12.99 18.71 9.89
N MET A 138 11.92 18.64 9.11
CA MET A 138 11.81 19.26 7.78
C MET A 138 10.92 20.50 7.78
N ARG A 139 10.47 20.97 8.96
CA ARG A 139 9.59 22.14 9.07
C ARG A 139 10.16 23.35 8.36
N VAL A 140 9.30 24.01 7.59
CA VAL A 140 9.59 25.28 6.94
C VAL A 140 9.15 26.42 7.86
N PRO A 141 10.06 27.29 8.37
CA PRO A 141 9.71 28.29 9.38
C PRO A 141 8.66 29.32 8.93
N SER A 142 8.64 29.66 7.64
CA SER A 142 7.72 30.60 6.98
C SER A 142 6.39 29.97 6.58
N TYR A 143 6.19 28.67 6.85
CA TYR A 143 5.03 27.93 6.40
C TYR A 143 3.78 28.24 7.22
N ASP A 144 2.69 28.49 6.50
CA ASP A 144 1.39 28.88 7.05
C ASP A 144 0.26 28.17 6.28
N ASN A 145 0.35 26.83 6.25
CA ASN A 145 -0.67 25.94 5.68
C ASN A 145 -1.00 26.18 4.19
N GLN A 146 -0.12 26.83 3.43
CA GLN A 146 -0.43 27.17 2.04
C GLN A 146 -0.71 25.92 1.18
N LEU A 147 0.03 24.84 1.39
CA LEU A 147 -0.20 23.58 0.65
C LEU A 147 -1.53 22.90 1.06
N LEU A 148 -1.91 22.98 2.33
CA LEU A 148 -3.22 22.46 2.79
C LEU A 148 -4.37 23.23 2.15
N ASN A 149 -4.27 24.56 2.09
CA ASN A 149 -5.27 25.39 1.43
C ASN A 149 -5.38 25.09 -0.07
N LEU A 150 -4.25 24.82 -0.74
CA LEU A 150 -4.22 24.39 -2.14
C LEU A 150 -4.84 23.00 -2.33
N ALA A 151 -4.53 22.05 -1.44
CA ALA A 151 -5.12 20.72 -1.42
C ALA A 151 -6.64 20.79 -1.25
N GLU A 152 -7.13 21.63 -0.33
CA GLU A 152 -8.56 21.85 -0.13
C GLU A 152 -9.23 22.48 -1.36
N ASP A 153 -8.63 23.51 -1.98
CA ASP A 153 -9.15 24.12 -3.21
C ASP A 153 -9.25 23.10 -4.34
N LEU A 154 -8.20 22.29 -4.54
CA LEU A 154 -8.20 21.23 -5.54
C LEU A 154 -9.29 20.20 -5.26
N ALA A 155 -9.37 19.67 -4.05
CA ALA A 155 -10.39 18.69 -3.67
C ALA A 155 -11.81 19.21 -3.90
N ARG A 156 -12.07 20.50 -3.59
CA ARG A 156 -13.36 21.15 -3.85
C ARG A 156 -13.68 21.25 -5.35
N ARG A 157 -12.68 21.39 -6.21
CA ARG A 157 -12.86 21.41 -7.68
C ARG A 157 -13.06 20.03 -8.27
N LEU A 158 -12.57 18.99 -7.60
CA LEU A 158 -12.81 17.59 -7.99
C LEU A 158 -14.19 17.07 -7.52
N LEU A 159 -14.79 17.65 -6.47
CA LEU A 159 -16.10 17.25 -5.92
C LEU A 159 -17.23 17.12 -6.94
N PRO A 160 -17.40 18.02 -7.91
CA PRO A 160 -18.44 17.89 -8.93
C PRO A 160 -18.40 16.56 -9.69
N ALA A 161 -17.24 15.92 -9.83
CA ALA A 161 -17.13 14.61 -10.46
C ALA A 161 -17.96 13.53 -9.73
N PHE A 162 -18.15 13.68 -8.43
CA PHE A 162 -18.85 12.73 -7.56
C PHE A 162 -20.35 13.01 -7.46
N ASP A 163 -20.83 14.13 -8.01
CA ASP A 163 -22.26 14.48 -8.04
C ASP A 163 -23.00 13.65 -9.11
N THR A 164 -23.02 12.34 -8.88
CA THR A 164 -23.75 11.36 -9.68
C THR A 164 -24.81 10.69 -8.83
N PRO A 165 -25.89 10.15 -9.43
CA PRO A 165 -26.94 9.47 -8.66
C PRO A 165 -26.45 8.30 -7.80
N THR A 166 -25.29 7.74 -8.15
CA THR A 166 -24.67 6.59 -7.49
C THR A 166 -23.51 6.96 -6.57
N GLY A 167 -23.01 8.21 -6.61
CA GLY A 167 -21.78 8.65 -5.96
C GLY A 167 -20.48 8.18 -6.63
N ILE A 168 -20.57 7.51 -7.78
CA ILE A 168 -19.41 7.07 -8.58
C ILE A 168 -18.90 8.27 -9.36
N PRO A 169 -17.60 8.59 -9.32
CA PRO A 169 -17.10 9.76 -9.99
C PRO A 169 -17.06 9.60 -11.51
N PHE A 170 -17.20 10.72 -12.22
CA PHE A 170 -16.73 10.82 -13.60
C PHE A 170 -15.21 10.66 -13.65
N GLY A 171 -14.69 10.17 -14.78
CA GLY A 171 -13.24 9.98 -14.96
C GLY A 171 -12.48 11.29 -15.07
N SER A 172 -13.14 12.37 -15.51
CA SER A 172 -12.54 13.69 -15.62
C SER A 172 -13.43 14.80 -15.07
N VAL A 173 -12.84 15.98 -14.89
CA VAL A 173 -13.52 17.18 -14.43
C VAL A 173 -12.76 18.42 -14.92
N ASN A 174 -13.48 19.48 -15.29
CA ASN A 174 -12.85 20.77 -15.56
C ASN A 174 -12.65 21.54 -14.26
N LEU A 175 -11.43 21.99 -13.98
CA LEU A 175 -11.09 22.64 -12.71
C LEU A 175 -11.78 24.00 -12.49
N LEU A 176 -12.25 24.65 -13.56
CA LEU A 176 -12.99 25.92 -13.48
C LEU A 176 -14.50 25.74 -13.61
N HIS A 177 -14.94 24.82 -14.48
CA HIS A 177 -16.33 24.69 -14.88
C HIS A 177 -17.05 23.45 -14.33
N GLY A 178 -16.34 22.54 -13.66
CA GLY A 178 -16.88 21.26 -13.20
C GLY A 178 -17.01 20.23 -14.32
N VAL A 179 -17.91 19.26 -14.17
CA VAL A 179 -18.08 18.16 -15.13
C VAL A 179 -18.79 18.65 -16.41
N ASP A 180 -18.30 18.23 -17.58
CA ASP A 180 -18.95 18.54 -18.85
C ASP A 180 -20.30 17.79 -18.95
N LYS A 181 -21.35 18.47 -19.45
CA LYS A 181 -22.67 17.87 -19.67
C LYS A 181 -22.64 16.71 -20.66
N HIS A 182 -21.67 16.70 -21.57
CA HIS A 182 -21.46 15.68 -22.60
C HIS A 182 -20.44 14.61 -22.19
N GLU A 183 -19.83 14.74 -21.01
CA GLU A 183 -18.95 13.70 -20.50
C GLU A 183 -19.73 12.39 -20.39
N SER A 184 -19.10 11.31 -20.85
CA SER A 184 -19.71 9.98 -20.91
C SER A 184 -20.23 9.60 -19.53
N LYS A 185 -21.52 9.78 -19.30
CA LYS A 185 -22.21 9.22 -18.14
C LYS A 185 -22.00 7.73 -18.21
N VAL A 186 -21.13 7.23 -17.35
CA VAL A 186 -20.95 5.81 -17.12
C VAL A 186 -22.35 5.23 -16.88
N LYS A 187 -22.86 4.44 -17.84
CA LYS A 187 -24.18 3.82 -17.73
C LYS A 187 -24.09 2.73 -16.68
N GLN A 188 -24.74 2.91 -15.53
CA GLN A 188 -24.81 1.87 -14.50
C GLN A 188 -26.12 1.89 -13.69
N PRO A 189 -26.46 0.78 -13.01
CA PRO A 189 -27.76 0.57 -12.36
C PRO A 189 -27.98 1.48 -11.15
N SER A 190 -29.26 1.73 -10.87
CA SER A 190 -29.76 2.61 -9.82
C SER A 190 -29.45 2.11 -8.41
N LEU A 191 -28.44 2.69 -7.75
CA LEU A 191 -28.25 2.58 -6.30
C LEU A 191 -27.93 3.97 -5.73
N LYS A 192 -28.90 4.57 -5.01
CA LYS A 192 -28.80 5.89 -4.38
C LYS A 192 -28.05 5.79 -3.04
N LEU A 193 -27.10 6.69 -2.78
CA LEU A 193 -26.51 6.91 -1.46
C LEU A 193 -26.74 8.35 -0.96
N PRO A 194 -26.79 8.58 0.37
CA PRO A 194 -27.12 9.88 0.94
C PRO A 194 -25.95 10.87 0.86
N PRO A 195 -26.22 12.18 0.84
CA PRO A 195 -25.20 13.20 0.67
C PRO A 195 -24.84 13.83 2.03
N PHE A 196 -23.73 13.51 2.68
CA PHE A 196 -23.24 14.39 3.77
C PHE A 196 -21.72 14.49 3.85
N ILE A 197 -21.32 15.76 3.93
CA ILE A 197 -19.98 16.32 4.02
C ILE A 197 -19.52 16.21 5.47
N SER A 198 -18.47 15.42 5.72
CA SER A 198 -17.48 15.71 6.75
C SER A 198 -16.21 14.88 6.53
N LEU A 199 -15.06 15.53 6.72
CA LEU A 199 -13.69 15.05 6.51
C LEU A 199 -13.20 14.91 5.06
N ILE A 200 -12.62 16.02 4.61
CA ILE A 200 -12.07 16.37 3.30
C ILE A 200 -10.89 15.49 2.83
N PHE A 201 -10.50 14.43 3.55
CA PHE A 201 -9.21 13.77 3.35
C PHE A 201 -9.24 12.45 2.57
N PHE A 202 -10.30 11.64 2.63
CA PHE A 202 -10.18 10.26 2.13
C PHE A 202 -11.46 9.58 1.65
N CYS A 203 -12.64 10.19 1.87
CA CYS A 203 -13.85 9.78 1.18
C CYS A 203 -13.65 9.85 -0.36
N PHE A 204 -12.74 10.68 -0.87
CA PHE A 204 -12.42 10.75 -2.29
C PHE A 204 -11.70 9.51 -2.83
N CYS A 205 -10.54 9.13 -2.29
CA CYS A 205 -9.75 8.01 -2.84
C CYS A 205 -10.48 6.66 -2.74
N VAL A 206 -11.22 6.41 -1.67
CA VAL A 206 -11.86 5.10 -1.46
C VAL A 206 -13.23 5.00 -2.15
N TYR A 207 -14.01 6.09 -2.27
CA TYR A 207 -15.23 6.08 -3.11
C TYR A 207 -14.93 5.99 -4.61
N ILE A 208 -13.75 6.45 -5.07
CA ILE A 208 -13.31 6.27 -6.47
C ILE A 208 -13.30 4.79 -6.83
N VAL A 209 -12.79 3.92 -5.95
CA VAL A 209 -12.45 2.56 -6.35
C VAL A 209 -13.48 1.50 -5.93
N LEU A 210 -14.28 1.74 -4.87
CA LEU A 210 -15.29 0.78 -4.35
C LEU A 210 -16.44 0.46 -5.32
N LYS A 211 -16.55 1.14 -6.47
CA LYS A 211 -17.67 0.95 -7.40
C LYS A 211 -17.28 0.89 -8.88
N LEU A 212 -16.00 1.07 -9.22
CA LEU A 212 -15.45 0.93 -10.57
C LEU A 212 -15.43 -0.54 -11.04
N VAL A 213 -15.51 -1.50 -10.10
CA VAL A 213 -15.55 -2.95 -10.34
C VAL A 213 -16.76 -3.41 -11.15
N LEU A 214 -17.86 -2.64 -11.22
CA LEU A 214 -19.13 -3.12 -11.81
C LEU A 214 -19.31 -2.89 -13.33
N LEU A 215 -18.26 -2.56 -14.09
CA LEU A 215 -18.34 -2.41 -15.56
C LEU A 215 -17.39 -3.30 -16.36
N CYS A 216 -16.32 -3.78 -15.75
CA CYS A 216 -15.48 -4.76 -16.41
C CYS A 216 -16.22 -6.09 -16.44
N LEU A 217 -16.01 -6.93 -17.46
CA LEU A 217 -16.44 -8.33 -17.43
C LEU A 217 -15.33 -9.24 -16.87
N ASP A 218 -14.16 -8.66 -16.64
CA ASP A 218 -12.92 -9.35 -16.29
C ASP A 218 -12.43 -8.87 -14.92
N ALA A 219 -11.97 -9.81 -14.10
CA ALA A 219 -11.30 -9.58 -12.82
C ALA A 219 -9.80 -9.87 -12.96
N GLY A 220 -9.02 -9.06 -12.28
CA GLY A 220 -7.57 -9.17 -12.22
C GLY A 220 -7.04 -8.38 -11.02
N ILE A 221 -5.72 -8.37 -10.89
CA ILE A 221 -5.02 -7.53 -9.90
C ILE A 221 -4.22 -6.41 -10.58
N GLY A 222 -4.29 -6.27 -11.90
CA GLY A 222 -3.49 -5.31 -12.67
C GLY A 222 -4.20 -3.98 -12.91
N THR A 223 -3.91 -3.39 -14.06
CA THR A 223 -4.41 -2.07 -14.48
C THR A 223 -5.90 -1.88 -14.22
N SER A 224 -6.26 -0.69 -13.72
CA SER A 224 -7.62 -0.24 -13.42
C SER A 224 -8.23 -0.75 -12.12
N ILE A 225 -7.57 -1.68 -11.42
CA ILE A 225 -8.09 -2.23 -10.16
C ILE A 225 -7.03 -2.38 -9.07
N ASP A 226 -5.75 -2.53 -9.41
CA ASP A 226 -4.58 -2.52 -8.51
C ASP A 226 -4.77 -1.73 -7.19
N SER A 227 -4.80 -0.39 -7.27
CA SER A 227 -4.88 0.55 -6.16
C SER A 227 -6.18 0.42 -5.35
N PHE A 228 -7.20 -0.29 -5.84
CA PHE A 228 -8.37 -0.65 -5.04
C PHE A 228 -7.97 -1.44 -3.81
N TYR A 229 -7.26 -2.55 -4.05
CA TYR A 229 -6.86 -3.49 -3.03
C TYR A 229 -5.92 -2.82 -2.05
N GLU A 230 -5.02 -1.98 -2.57
CA GLU A 230 -4.12 -1.19 -1.75
C GLU A 230 -4.87 -0.28 -0.78
N TYR A 231 -5.79 0.54 -1.29
CA TYR A 231 -6.46 1.55 -0.47
C TYR A 231 -7.42 0.93 0.53
N LEU A 232 -7.99 -0.25 0.28
CA LEU A 232 -8.77 -0.96 1.31
C LEU A 232 -7.88 -1.31 2.53
N LEU A 233 -6.71 -1.90 2.31
CA LEU A 233 -5.81 -2.23 3.43
C LEU A 233 -5.19 -0.96 4.04
N LYS A 234 -4.67 -0.05 3.21
CA LYS A 234 -4.01 1.18 3.65
C LYS A 234 -4.98 2.10 4.42
N ALA A 235 -6.26 2.16 4.03
CA ALA A 235 -7.28 2.90 4.77
C ALA A 235 -7.55 2.30 6.15
N TYR A 236 -7.66 0.97 6.26
CA TYR A 236 -7.76 0.33 7.57
C TYR A 236 -6.55 0.64 8.45
N LEU A 237 -5.33 0.56 7.90
CA LEU A 237 -4.10 0.85 8.65
C LEU A 237 -4.04 2.31 9.13
N LEU A 238 -4.54 3.24 8.34
CA LEU A 238 -4.48 4.68 8.64
C LEU A 238 -5.62 5.14 9.56
N PHE A 239 -6.85 4.69 9.31
CA PHE A 239 -8.07 5.16 9.99
C PHE A 239 -8.61 4.21 11.05
N GLY A 240 -8.25 2.91 10.98
CA GLY A 240 -8.74 1.89 11.91
C GLY A 240 -10.16 1.40 11.63
N ASP A 241 -10.73 1.71 10.46
CA ASP A 241 -12.08 1.29 10.08
C ASP A 241 -12.12 -0.18 9.62
N GLU A 242 -12.79 -1.02 10.41
CA GLU A 242 -12.89 -2.47 10.20
C GLU A 242 -13.69 -2.83 8.93
N GLU A 243 -14.51 -1.92 8.38
CA GLU A 243 -15.22 -2.16 7.12
C GLU A 243 -14.24 -2.32 5.95
N TYR A 244 -13.23 -1.46 5.85
CA TYR A 244 -12.23 -1.57 4.79
C TYR A 244 -11.40 -2.85 4.91
N LEU A 245 -11.07 -3.28 6.13
CA LEU A 245 -10.38 -4.53 6.34
C LEU A 245 -11.24 -5.72 5.91
N TYR A 246 -12.53 -5.71 6.24
CA TYR A 246 -13.46 -6.77 5.84
C TYR A 246 -13.53 -6.88 4.31
N ILE A 247 -13.73 -5.76 3.61
CA ILE A 247 -13.79 -5.75 2.14
C ILE A 247 -12.46 -6.20 1.53
N PHE A 248 -11.32 -5.76 2.08
CA PHE A 248 -10.00 -6.22 1.64
C PHE A 248 -9.86 -7.73 1.79
N GLN A 249 -10.24 -8.31 2.93
CA GLN A 249 -10.11 -9.73 3.19
C GLN A 249 -10.95 -10.58 2.23
N GLU A 250 -12.20 -10.18 1.98
CA GLU A 250 -13.05 -10.86 1.00
C GLU A 250 -12.48 -10.77 -0.41
N ALA A 251 -12.04 -9.58 -0.83
CA ALA A 251 -11.47 -9.36 -2.16
C ALA A 251 -10.13 -10.08 -2.36
N TYR A 252 -9.27 -10.08 -1.34
CA TYR A 252 -8.00 -10.80 -1.32
C TYR A 252 -8.21 -12.32 -1.37
N ALA A 253 -9.13 -12.86 -0.56
CA ALA A 253 -9.47 -14.27 -0.58
C ALA A 253 -9.98 -14.71 -1.96
N ALA A 254 -10.84 -13.89 -2.59
CA ALA A 254 -11.30 -14.14 -3.95
C ALA A 254 -10.15 -14.09 -4.98
N ALA A 255 -9.25 -13.10 -4.89
CA ALA A 255 -8.09 -13.00 -5.76
C ALA A 255 -7.17 -14.22 -5.63
N MET A 256 -6.89 -14.66 -4.40
CA MET A 256 -6.08 -15.85 -4.12
C MET A 256 -6.75 -17.15 -4.57
N HIS A 257 -8.08 -17.20 -4.68
CA HIS A 257 -8.81 -18.38 -5.12
C HIS A 257 -8.96 -18.46 -6.64
N TYR A 258 -9.29 -17.34 -7.30
CA TYR A 258 -9.66 -17.31 -8.72
C TYR A 258 -8.55 -16.79 -9.65
N LEU A 259 -7.68 -15.91 -9.18
CA LEU A 259 -6.68 -15.24 -10.02
C LEU A 259 -5.29 -15.86 -9.87
N TYR A 260 -4.98 -16.40 -8.69
CA TYR A 260 -3.67 -16.92 -8.36
C TYR A 260 -3.41 -18.31 -8.98
N HIS A 261 -2.44 -18.36 -9.87
CA HIS A 261 -1.89 -19.57 -10.46
C HIS A 261 -0.38 -19.60 -10.22
N ASP A 262 0.04 -20.17 -9.08
CA ASP A 262 1.41 -20.11 -8.59
C ASP A 262 2.48 -20.30 -9.69
N PRO A 263 3.44 -19.37 -9.84
CA PRO A 263 3.66 -18.14 -9.06
C PRO A 263 3.01 -16.87 -9.64
N TRP A 264 2.09 -16.99 -10.60
CA TRP A 264 1.51 -15.89 -11.36
C TRP A 264 0.09 -15.54 -10.95
N TYR A 265 -0.39 -14.40 -11.44
CA TYR A 265 -1.81 -14.03 -11.42
C TYR A 265 -2.27 -13.79 -12.86
N VAL A 266 -3.49 -14.22 -13.17
CA VAL A 266 -4.07 -14.08 -14.51
C VAL A 266 -5.38 -13.32 -14.44
N GLU A 267 -5.81 -12.79 -15.58
CA GLU A 267 -7.12 -12.17 -15.69
C GLU A 267 -8.17 -13.22 -16.05
N VAL A 268 -9.31 -13.18 -15.35
CA VAL A 268 -10.40 -14.14 -15.50
C VAL A 268 -11.73 -13.41 -15.70
N ASN A 269 -12.69 -14.07 -16.34
CA ASN A 269 -14.04 -13.54 -16.46
C ASN A 269 -14.74 -13.58 -15.08
N MET A 270 -15.39 -12.49 -14.68
CA MET A 270 -15.94 -12.36 -13.32
C MET A 270 -17.04 -13.38 -12.99
N ASP A 271 -17.84 -13.79 -13.98
CA ASP A 271 -18.96 -14.71 -13.75
C ASP A 271 -18.54 -16.19 -13.83
N SER A 272 -17.70 -16.52 -14.81
CA SER A 272 -17.33 -17.90 -15.11
C SER A 272 -16.01 -18.34 -14.50
N ALA A 273 -15.20 -17.40 -14.00
CA ALA A 273 -13.81 -17.60 -13.60
C ALA A 273 -12.92 -18.23 -14.70
N ALA A 274 -13.35 -18.19 -15.96
CA ALA A 274 -12.55 -18.66 -17.08
C ALA A 274 -11.41 -17.67 -17.34
N ILE A 275 -10.18 -18.18 -17.54
CA ILE A 275 -9.03 -17.35 -17.89
C ILE A 275 -9.31 -16.63 -19.21
N VAL A 276 -9.20 -15.30 -19.19
CA VAL A 276 -9.37 -14.43 -20.36
C VAL A 276 -8.01 -14.15 -20.97
N TRP A 277 -7.05 -13.72 -20.15
CA TRP A 277 -5.69 -13.41 -20.57
C TRP A 277 -4.66 -14.05 -19.64
N PRO A 278 -3.79 -14.96 -20.14
CA PRO A 278 -2.62 -15.43 -19.40
C PRO A 278 -1.50 -14.39 -19.50
N LEU A 279 -1.73 -13.19 -18.96
CA LEU A 279 -0.87 -12.02 -19.11
C LEU A 279 -0.39 -11.54 -17.73
N PHE A 280 0.92 -11.43 -17.55
CA PHE A 280 1.50 -10.61 -16.51
C PHE A 280 1.60 -9.16 -17.02
N ASN A 281 0.94 -8.25 -16.32
CA ASN A 281 1.04 -6.81 -16.57
C ASN A 281 2.01 -6.19 -15.56
N SER A 282 2.90 -5.29 -16.00
CA SER A 282 3.92 -4.65 -15.16
C SER A 282 3.34 -4.06 -13.86
N LEU A 283 2.15 -3.46 -13.93
CA LEU A 283 1.45 -2.86 -12.80
C LEU A 283 1.12 -3.89 -11.72
N GLN A 284 0.90 -5.18 -12.05
CA GLN A 284 0.66 -6.23 -11.05
C GLN A 284 1.84 -6.43 -10.08
N ALA A 285 3.02 -5.88 -10.40
CA ALA A 285 4.21 -6.03 -9.59
C ALA A 285 4.14 -5.34 -8.22
N PHE A 286 3.10 -4.55 -7.91
CA PHE A 286 2.87 -4.00 -6.57
C PHE A 286 2.35 -5.06 -5.59
N TRP A 287 1.70 -6.11 -6.12
CA TRP A 287 0.94 -7.08 -5.33
C TRP A 287 1.77 -7.79 -4.27
N PRO A 288 3.02 -8.24 -4.53
CA PRO A 288 3.86 -8.79 -3.47
C PRO A 288 4.12 -7.81 -2.31
N GLY A 289 4.27 -6.51 -2.58
CA GLY A 289 4.38 -5.47 -1.57
C GLY A 289 3.12 -5.37 -0.71
N LEU A 290 1.94 -5.38 -1.34
CA LEU A 290 0.65 -5.41 -0.63
C LEU A 290 0.48 -6.68 0.21
N GLN A 291 0.89 -7.84 -0.32
CA GLN A 291 0.87 -9.11 0.42
C GLN A 291 1.76 -9.06 1.67
N VAL A 292 2.96 -8.46 1.57
CA VAL A 292 3.82 -8.23 2.73
C VAL A 292 3.13 -7.35 3.77
N LEU A 293 2.47 -6.27 3.36
CA LEU A 293 1.70 -5.40 4.26
C LEU A 293 0.54 -6.14 4.94
N ALA A 294 -0.11 -7.06 4.22
CA ALA A 294 -1.16 -7.93 4.76
C ALA A 294 -0.63 -9.06 5.67
N GLY A 295 0.69 -9.28 5.69
CA GLY A 295 1.35 -10.35 6.46
C GLY A 295 1.47 -11.69 5.73
N ASP A 296 1.14 -11.76 4.43
CA ASP A 296 1.21 -12.98 3.62
C ASP A 296 2.51 -13.06 2.80
N ILE A 297 3.61 -13.32 3.50
CA ILE A 297 4.97 -13.19 2.95
C ILE A 297 5.32 -14.31 1.95
N ASN A 298 4.84 -15.55 2.14
CA ASN A 298 5.31 -16.68 1.33
C ASN A 298 4.86 -16.61 -0.14
N PRO A 299 3.58 -16.31 -0.46
CA PRO A 299 3.16 -16.06 -1.84
C PRO A 299 3.85 -14.84 -2.44
N ALA A 300 4.09 -13.80 -1.65
CA ALA A 300 4.81 -12.60 -2.09
C ALA A 300 6.22 -12.95 -2.60
N ILE A 301 6.98 -13.77 -1.85
CA ILE A 301 8.32 -14.22 -2.25
C ILE A 301 8.28 -14.95 -3.60
N ARG A 302 7.32 -15.87 -3.80
CA ARG A 302 7.22 -16.67 -5.04
C ARG A 302 6.85 -15.81 -6.23
N THR A 303 5.86 -14.94 -6.06
CA THR A 303 5.37 -14.03 -7.10
C THR A 303 6.44 -13.02 -7.49
N HIS A 304 7.11 -12.40 -6.51
CA HIS A 304 8.21 -11.48 -6.76
C HIS A 304 9.36 -12.14 -7.53
N ALA A 305 9.75 -13.36 -7.16
CA ALA A 305 10.79 -14.11 -7.88
C ALA A 305 10.41 -14.35 -9.36
N ALA A 306 9.13 -14.61 -9.64
CA ALA A 306 8.63 -14.75 -11.00
C ALA A 306 8.71 -13.43 -11.77
N PHE A 307 8.29 -12.32 -11.19
CA PHE A 307 8.36 -10.99 -11.81
C PHE A 307 9.81 -10.54 -12.03
N LEU A 308 10.69 -10.77 -11.05
CA LEU A 308 12.12 -10.48 -11.16
C LEU A 308 12.79 -11.30 -12.26
N SER A 309 12.30 -12.51 -12.56
CA SER A 309 12.83 -13.31 -13.68
C SER A 309 12.60 -12.64 -15.04
N VAL A 310 11.50 -11.89 -15.20
CA VAL A 310 11.21 -11.10 -16.40
C VAL A 310 12.15 -9.91 -16.48
N TRP A 311 12.33 -9.18 -15.37
CA TRP A 311 13.30 -8.09 -15.28
C TRP A 311 14.71 -8.56 -15.64
N ARG A 312 15.18 -9.68 -15.07
CA ARG A 312 16.51 -10.23 -15.36
C ARG A 312 16.69 -10.66 -16.81
N ARG A 313 15.61 -11.00 -17.52
CA ARG A 313 15.67 -11.37 -18.93
C ARG A 313 15.76 -10.17 -19.86
N TYR A 314 15.02 -9.10 -19.58
CA TYR A 314 14.91 -7.95 -20.49
C TYR A 314 15.55 -6.67 -19.96
N GLY A 315 16.09 -6.66 -18.74
CA GLY A 315 16.50 -5.45 -18.00
C GLY A 315 15.33 -4.66 -17.41
N PHE A 316 14.10 -4.95 -17.82
CA PHE A 316 12.89 -4.22 -17.42
C PHE A 316 11.69 -5.16 -17.43
N THR A 317 10.62 -4.82 -16.71
CA THR A 317 9.31 -5.47 -16.87
C THR A 317 8.54 -4.78 -18.00
N PRO A 318 8.26 -5.45 -19.14
CA PRO A 318 7.38 -4.87 -20.15
C PRO A 318 5.98 -4.65 -19.58
N GLU A 319 5.23 -3.68 -20.14
CA GLU A 319 3.82 -3.47 -19.79
C GLU A 319 2.97 -4.74 -19.90
N GLY A 320 3.34 -5.67 -20.80
CA GLY A 320 2.69 -6.97 -20.92
C GLY A 320 3.68 -8.09 -21.23
N PHE A 321 3.60 -9.17 -20.45
CA PHE A 321 4.37 -10.40 -20.64
C PHE A 321 3.42 -11.60 -20.73
N ASN A 322 3.44 -12.28 -21.87
CA ASN A 322 2.53 -13.37 -22.16
C ASN A 322 3.03 -14.68 -21.51
N LEU A 323 2.25 -15.23 -20.58
CA LEU A 323 2.64 -16.39 -19.78
C LEU A 323 2.56 -17.71 -20.56
N ALA A 324 1.76 -17.77 -21.63
CA ALA A 324 1.65 -18.96 -22.47
C ALA A 324 2.86 -19.10 -23.42
N SER A 325 3.33 -17.99 -23.98
CA SER A 325 4.48 -17.96 -24.92
C SER A 325 5.81 -17.63 -24.25
N LEU A 326 5.81 -17.17 -22.99
CA LEU A 326 6.98 -16.68 -22.25
C LEU A 326 7.76 -15.60 -23.01
N SER A 327 7.01 -14.68 -23.63
CA SER A 327 7.54 -13.60 -24.47
C SER A 327 6.81 -12.28 -24.21
N VAL A 328 7.40 -11.18 -24.65
CA VAL A 328 6.79 -9.85 -24.54
C VAL A 328 5.49 -9.79 -25.36
N GLN A 329 4.41 -9.30 -24.75
CA GLN A 329 3.12 -9.19 -25.42
C GLN A 329 3.16 -8.14 -26.52
N HIS A 330 2.64 -8.48 -27.70
CA HIS A 330 2.61 -7.55 -28.83
C HIS A 330 1.79 -6.30 -28.50
N GLY A 331 2.39 -5.12 -28.68
CA GLY A 331 1.78 -3.82 -28.36
C GLY A 331 1.97 -3.35 -26.92
N GLN A 332 2.61 -4.15 -26.06
CA GLN A 332 2.89 -3.82 -24.65
C GLN A 332 4.37 -4.03 -24.31
N LYS A 333 5.25 -3.58 -25.21
CA LYS A 333 6.70 -3.79 -25.10
C LYS A 333 7.43 -2.73 -24.25
N SER A 334 6.74 -1.68 -23.88
CA SER A 334 7.31 -0.51 -23.23
C SER A 334 7.60 -0.74 -21.74
N TYR A 335 8.46 0.09 -21.16
CA TYR A 335 8.71 0.24 -19.73
C TYR A 335 8.85 1.73 -19.40
N PRO A 336 7.79 2.39 -18.91
CA PRO A 336 7.77 3.84 -18.64
C PRO A 336 8.36 4.20 -17.27
N LEU A 337 9.44 3.52 -16.84
CA LEU A 337 10.10 3.74 -15.55
C LEU A 337 9.27 3.35 -14.31
N ARG A 338 8.38 2.36 -14.51
CA ARG A 338 7.46 1.76 -13.53
C ARG A 338 8.12 1.41 -12.17
N PRO A 339 7.51 1.80 -11.04
CA PRO A 339 8.06 1.57 -9.69
C PRO A 339 7.67 0.24 -9.04
N GLU A 340 6.65 -0.47 -9.52
CA GLU A 340 5.88 -1.42 -8.73
C GLU A 340 6.71 -2.64 -8.29
N LEU A 341 7.59 -3.16 -9.17
CA LEU A 341 8.50 -4.25 -8.81
C LEU A 341 9.56 -3.81 -7.80
N ILE A 342 10.02 -2.56 -7.90
CA ILE A 342 10.99 -1.97 -6.98
C ILE A 342 10.34 -1.76 -5.60
N GLU A 343 9.10 -1.27 -5.56
CA GLU A 343 8.32 -1.15 -4.33
C GLU A 343 8.21 -2.50 -3.61
N SER A 344 7.78 -3.54 -4.33
CA SER A 344 7.69 -4.90 -3.78
C SER A 344 9.05 -5.42 -3.27
N THR A 345 10.13 -5.08 -3.95
CA THR A 345 11.50 -5.44 -3.53
C THR A 345 11.85 -4.79 -2.19
N TYR A 346 11.54 -3.50 -2.03
CA TYR A 346 11.72 -2.77 -0.77
C TYR A 346 10.93 -3.40 0.38
N TRP A 347 9.62 -3.66 0.18
CA TRP A 347 8.78 -4.26 1.23
C TRP A 347 9.25 -5.66 1.63
N LEU A 348 9.62 -6.49 0.66
CA LEU A 348 10.16 -7.83 0.94
C LEU A 348 11.47 -7.78 1.69
N TYR A 349 12.39 -6.87 1.32
CA TYR A 349 13.62 -6.68 2.09
C TYR A 349 13.32 -6.19 3.51
N LYS A 350 12.37 -5.25 3.66
CA LYS A 350 11.97 -4.72 4.97
C LYS A 350 11.43 -5.80 5.90
N ALA A 351 10.61 -6.71 5.38
CA ALA A 351 10.01 -7.79 6.15
C ALA A 351 10.98 -8.95 6.44
N THR A 352 11.84 -9.31 5.50
CA THR A 352 12.64 -10.55 5.58
C THR A 352 14.11 -10.32 5.92
N ARG A 353 14.64 -9.13 5.63
CA ARG A 353 16.08 -8.80 5.66
C ARG A 353 16.95 -9.73 4.83
N ASP A 354 16.37 -10.37 3.81
CA ASP A 354 17.10 -11.30 2.95
C ASP A 354 17.94 -10.53 1.92
N PRO A 355 19.28 -10.75 1.87
CA PRO A 355 20.16 -9.99 0.99
C PRO A 355 19.86 -10.18 -0.51
N ARG A 356 19.11 -11.22 -0.91
CA ARG A 356 18.72 -11.41 -2.32
C ARG A 356 17.94 -10.22 -2.90
N TYR A 357 17.24 -9.46 -2.06
CA TYR A 357 16.50 -8.27 -2.50
C TYR A 357 17.43 -7.08 -2.72
N LEU A 358 18.58 -7.03 -2.05
CA LEU A 358 19.64 -6.08 -2.37
C LEU A 358 20.30 -6.42 -3.70
N ASP A 359 20.51 -7.71 -3.99
CA ASP A 359 20.99 -8.15 -5.31
C ASP A 359 19.98 -7.76 -6.41
N ALA A 360 18.68 -7.94 -6.16
CA ALA A 360 17.63 -7.49 -7.07
C ALA A 360 17.66 -5.96 -7.27
N GLY A 361 17.82 -5.18 -6.19
CA GLY A 361 17.99 -3.74 -6.25
C GLY A 361 19.21 -3.33 -7.08
N ARG A 362 20.34 -4.03 -6.93
CA ARG A 362 21.55 -3.80 -7.73
C ARG A 362 21.30 -4.04 -9.21
N ASP A 363 20.63 -5.14 -9.56
CA ASP A 363 20.23 -5.46 -10.94
C ASP A 363 19.33 -4.34 -11.52
N MET A 364 18.41 -3.80 -10.71
CA MET A 364 17.51 -2.72 -11.10
C MET A 364 18.24 -1.38 -11.30
N VAL A 365 19.11 -0.99 -10.37
CA VAL A 365 19.94 0.23 -10.50
C VAL A 365 20.79 0.16 -11.77
N ALA A 366 21.46 -0.97 -12.01
CA ALA A 366 22.26 -1.16 -13.21
C ALA A 366 21.40 -1.02 -14.48
N SER A 367 20.24 -1.66 -14.53
CA SER A 367 19.33 -1.59 -15.69
C SER A 367 18.87 -0.16 -15.96
N LEU A 368 18.50 0.59 -14.91
CA LEU A 368 18.09 2.00 -15.03
C LEU A 368 19.25 2.89 -15.47
N GLN A 369 20.43 2.75 -14.88
CA GLN A 369 21.60 3.57 -15.18
C GLN A 369 22.14 3.36 -16.60
N TYR A 370 22.16 2.12 -17.08
CA TYR A 370 22.70 1.80 -18.40
C TYR A 370 21.65 1.84 -19.52
N GLY A 371 20.40 1.51 -19.23
CA GLY A 371 19.34 1.46 -20.24
C GLY A 371 18.52 2.74 -20.33
N THR A 372 18.26 3.43 -19.22
CA THR A 372 17.29 4.53 -19.18
C THR A 372 17.92 5.92 -18.97
N ARG A 373 19.20 6.01 -18.56
CA ARG A 373 19.83 7.32 -18.33
C ARG A 373 19.93 8.13 -19.63
N CYS A 374 19.51 9.38 -19.56
CA CYS A 374 19.46 10.34 -20.66
C CYS A 374 20.14 11.66 -20.28
N PRO A 375 20.46 12.55 -21.25
CA PRO A 375 21.24 13.77 -20.98
C PRO A 375 20.72 14.62 -19.83
N CYS A 376 19.40 14.80 -19.74
CA CYS A 376 18.77 15.64 -18.73
C CYS A 376 17.94 14.87 -17.69
N GLY A 377 17.84 13.54 -17.78
CA GLY A 377 17.02 12.75 -16.85
C GLY A 377 17.05 11.27 -17.16
N TYR A 378 15.92 10.59 -17.01
CA TYR A 378 15.76 9.18 -17.36
C TYR A 378 14.62 9.00 -18.36
N CYS A 379 14.85 8.20 -19.39
CA CYS A 379 13.92 7.97 -20.49
C CYS A 379 13.08 6.73 -20.29
N HIS A 380 11.81 6.85 -20.69
CA HIS A 380 10.96 5.73 -21.06
C HIS A 380 11.69 4.79 -22.05
N ILE A 381 11.58 3.48 -21.84
CA ILE A 381 11.95 2.46 -22.83
C ILE A 381 10.72 2.09 -23.66
N SER A 382 10.72 2.41 -24.95
CA SER A 382 9.63 2.07 -25.87
C SER A 382 9.58 0.57 -26.23
N ASP A 383 10.73 -0.13 -26.19
CA ASP A 383 10.83 -1.56 -26.46
C ASP A 383 11.93 -2.20 -25.58
N VAL A 384 11.52 -3.02 -24.61
CA VAL A 384 12.44 -3.72 -23.68
C VAL A 384 13.29 -4.81 -24.36
N GLU A 385 12.95 -5.26 -25.57
CA GLU A 385 13.77 -6.24 -26.29
C GLU A 385 15.00 -5.59 -26.94
N HIS A 386 14.87 -4.31 -27.33
CA HIS A 386 15.91 -3.56 -28.04
C HIS A 386 16.50 -2.40 -27.23
N HIS A 387 15.91 -2.09 -26.07
CA HIS A 387 16.28 -0.96 -25.20
C HIS A 387 16.18 0.40 -25.91
N ASN A 388 15.18 0.55 -26.77
CA ASN A 388 14.95 1.80 -27.50
C ASN A 388 14.38 2.87 -26.57
N GLN A 389 15.10 3.96 -26.37
CA GLN A 389 14.67 5.08 -25.54
C GLN A 389 13.62 5.97 -26.23
N GLU A 390 12.68 6.49 -25.45
CA GLU A 390 11.69 7.49 -25.83
C GLU A 390 11.86 8.75 -24.97
N ASP A 391 11.59 9.92 -25.58
CA ASP A 391 11.86 11.24 -25.00
C ASP A 391 10.78 11.70 -24.01
N HIS A 392 10.58 10.92 -22.95
CA HIS A 392 9.60 11.18 -21.90
C HIS A 392 10.07 10.63 -20.55
N MET A 393 9.89 11.41 -19.49
CA MET A 393 10.11 11.03 -18.09
C MET A 393 8.85 11.33 -17.28
N GLU A 394 8.22 10.29 -16.77
CA GLU A 394 7.04 10.39 -15.90
C GLU A 394 7.43 10.96 -14.52
N SER A 395 6.53 11.73 -13.91
CA SER A 395 6.77 12.34 -12.59
C SER A 395 7.00 11.31 -11.48
N PHE A 396 6.33 10.15 -11.54
CA PHE A 396 6.46 9.08 -10.56
C PHE A 396 7.86 8.46 -10.51
N PHE A 397 8.72 8.65 -11.52
CA PHE A 397 10.10 8.18 -11.44
C PHE A 397 10.81 8.77 -10.21
N LEU A 398 10.57 10.06 -9.92
CA LEU A 398 11.13 10.77 -8.77
C LEU A 398 10.31 10.54 -7.49
N ALA A 399 9.00 10.35 -7.59
CA ALA A 399 8.14 10.11 -6.43
C ALA A 399 8.23 8.67 -5.91
N GLU A 400 8.55 7.69 -6.76
CA GLU A 400 8.38 6.28 -6.44
C GLU A 400 9.63 5.46 -6.73
N THR A 401 10.00 5.33 -8.01
CA THR A 401 11.09 4.42 -8.46
C THR A 401 12.39 4.70 -7.72
N VAL A 402 12.82 5.95 -7.71
CA VAL A 402 14.05 6.36 -7.02
C VAL A 402 13.87 6.36 -5.49
N LYS A 403 12.67 6.70 -5.00
CA LYS A 403 12.35 6.70 -3.56
C LYS A 403 12.49 5.31 -2.95
N TYR A 404 11.88 4.29 -3.57
CA TYR A 404 11.92 2.92 -3.08
C TYR A 404 13.29 2.27 -3.22
N LEU A 405 14.04 2.54 -4.31
CA LEU A 405 15.44 2.11 -4.43
C LEU A 405 16.31 2.72 -3.33
N TRP A 406 16.15 4.01 -3.05
CA TRP A 406 16.94 4.69 -2.02
C TRP A 406 16.64 4.10 -0.65
N LEU A 407 15.35 3.92 -0.32
CA LEU A 407 14.91 3.29 0.92
C LEU A 407 15.43 1.86 1.08
N LEU A 408 15.46 1.06 0.00
CA LEU A 408 15.98 -0.30 0.00
C LEU A 408 17.43 -0.36 0.49
N PHE A 409 18.30 0.46 -0.09
CA PHE A 409 19.72 0.47 0.26
C PHE A 409 20.00 1.21 1.58
N ASP A 410 19.26 2.28 1.88
CA ASP A 410 19.35 2.97 3.17
C ASP A 410 19.00 2.03 4.33
N LEU A 411 17.99 1.19 4.14
CA LEU A 411 17.58 0.20 5.12
C LEU A 411 18.67 -0.86 5.42
N ALA A 412 19.58 -1.11 4.46
CA ALA A 412 20.66 -2.08 4.58
C ALA A 412 21.89 -1.55 5.35
N VAL A 413 22.15 -0.25 5.30
CA VAL A 413 23.37 0.37 5.85
C VAL A 413 23.20 0.98 7.25
N GLY A 414 22.00 0.86 7.82
CA GLY A 414 21.62 1.52 9.06
C GLY A 414 20.90 2.83 8.75
N PRO A 415 19.57 2.78 8.53
CA PRO A 415 18.84 3.93 8.03
C PRO A 415 18.92 5.09 9.03
N ASP A 416 18.95 6.32 8.54
CA ASP A 416 18.79 7.57 9.29
C ASP A 416 17.90 8.53 8.48
N ASN A 417 16.63 8.14 8.33
CA ASN A 417 15.68 8.83 7.47
C ASN A 417 14.31 8.99 8.14
N LEU A 418 13.47 9.82 7.52
CA LEU A 418 12.14 10.18 8.02
C LEU A 418 11.21 8.97 8.20
N VAL A 419 11.31 7.95 7.37
CA VAL A 419 10.41 6.78 7.37
C VAL A 419 10.78 5.78 8.46
N GLU A 420 12.07 5.50 8.66
CA GLU A 420 12.51 4.47 9.59
C GLU A 420 12.71 5.00 11.03
N ASN A 421 13.32 6.18 11.18
CA ASN A 421 13.63 6.78 12.50
C ASN A 421 12.94 8.12 12.74
N GLY A 422 12.05 8.55 11.85
CA GLY A 422 11.27 9.76 12.06
C GLY A 422 10.25 9.62 13.20
N PRO A 423 9.52 10.71 13.48
CA PRO A 423 8.61 10.79 14.62
C PRO A 423 7.38 9.88 14.52
N TYR A 424 7.07 9.41 13.32
CA TYR A 424 5.85 8.67 13.01
C TYR A 424 6.16 7.38 12.24
N LYS A 425 5.20 6.47 12.26
CA LYS A 425 5.12 5.39 11.27
C LYS A 425 4.39 5.93 10.05
N TYR A 426 4.88 5.63 8.86
CA TYR A 426 4.31 6.12 7.62
C TYR A 426 3.65 5.00 6.83
N ILE A 427 2.50 5.33 6.22
CA ILE A 427 1.86 4.58 5.16
C ILE A 427 2.12 5.33 3.86
N PHE A 428 2.50 4.60 2.81
CA PHE A 428 2.73 5.15 1.48
C PHE A 428 1.42 5.11 0.69
N SER A 429 1.04 6.20 0.02
CA SER A 429 -0.04 6.15 -0.97
C SER A 429 0.33 5.23 -2.16
N THR A 430 -0.58 5.02 -3.11
CA THR A 430 -0.23 4.34 -4.38
C THR A 430 0.77 5.11 -5.23
N GLU A 431 0.93 6.43 -5.04
CA GLU A 431 1.96 7.25 -5.70
C GLU A 431 3.21 7.46 -4.81
N GLY A 432 3.43 6.56 -3.84
CA GLY A 432 4.57 6.64 -2.92
C GLY A 432 4.59 7.83 -1.94
N HIS A 433 3.52 8.62 -1.83
CA HIS A 433 3.48 9.76 -0.91
C HIS A 433 3.41 9.35 0.56
N LEU A 434 4.24 9.99 1.40
CA LEU A 434 4.35 9.69 2.82
C LEU A 434 3.17 10.24 3.63
N LEU A 435 2.36 9.37 4.22
CA LEU A 435 1.25 9.73 5.12
C LEU A 435 1.53 9.19 6.54
N PRO A 436 1.71 10.05 7.56
CA PRO A 436 1.99 9.62 8.93
C PRO A 436 0.75 8.99 9.56
N ALA A 437 0.89 7.77 10.10
CA ALA A 437 -0.12 7.10 10.90
C ALA A 437 -0.12 7.68 12.33
N THR A 438 -0.82 8.79 12.52
CA THR A 438 -0.99 9.45 13.82
C THR A 438 -2.34 9.11 14.45
N PRO A 439 -2.45 9.07 15.80
CA PRO A 439 -3.73 8.84 16.47
C PRO A 439 -4.82 9.83 16.01
N GLN A 440 -4.47 11.08 15.71
CA GLN A 440 -5.42 12.10 15.27
C GLN A 440 -6.07 11.75 13.93
N ILE A 441 -5.32 11.09 13.03
CA ILE A 441 -5.84 10.58 11.75
C ILE A 441 -6.69 9.33 11.99
N SER A 442 -6.30 8.45 12.92
CA SER A 442 -7.05 7.23 13.27
C SER A 442 -8.30 7.45 14.13
N LEU A 443 -8.63 8.71 14.49
CA LEU A 443 -9.68 9.03 15.47
C LEU A 443 -10.99 9.54 14.85
N VAL A 444 -11.24 9.29 13.57
CA VAL A 444 -12.58 9.55 13.02
C VAL A 444 -13.53 8.54 13.67
N ARG A 445 -14.14 8.95 14.78
CA ARG A 445 -15.28 8.29 15.41
C ARG A 445 -16.48 8.42 14.48
N GLU A 446 -16.45 7.71 13.37
CA GLU A 446 -17.68 7.45 12.63
C GLU A 446 -18.47 6.46 13.46
N HIS A 447 -19.53 6.98 14.08
CA HIS A 447 -20.55 6.15 14.68
C HIS A 447 -21.00 5.13 13.61
N CYS A 448 -20.85 3.83 13.89
CA CYS A 448 -21.47 2.76 13.11
C CYS A 448 -22.97 3.04 13.00
N LEU A 449 -23.38 3.74 11.94
CA LEU A 449 -24.77 4.04 11.62
C LEU A 449 -24.95 3.69 10.15
N TYR A 450 -24.81 2.40 9.83
CA TYR A 450 -25.27 1.90 8.55
C TYR A 450 -26.15 0.66 8.70
N TYR A 451 -27.18 0.62 7.86
CA TYR A 451 -28.16 -0.45 7.77
C TYR A 451 -27.47 -1.73 7.25
N GLY A 452 -27.27 -2.71 8.14
CA GLY A 452 -26.75 -4.04 7.76
C GLY A 452 -25.55 -4.55 8.53
N ALA A 453 -25.03 -3.81 9.53
CA ALA A 453 -23.96 -4.33 10.39
C ALA A 453 -24.44 -5.58 11.15
N PHE A 454 -24.00 -6.77 10.68
CA PHE A 454 -24.16 -8.03 11.41
C PHE A 454 -23.22 -8.04 12.62
N CYS A 455 -23.61 -7.40 13.71
CA CYS A 455 -22.99 -7.66 15.01
C CYS A 455 -23.50 -9.01 15.52
N ARG A 456 -22.66 -10.03 15.44
CA ARG A 456 -22.93 -11.36 16.00
C ARG A 456 -22.96 -11.25 17.53
N THR A 457 -24.14 -11.22 18.14
CA THR A 457 -24.28 -11.22 19.61
C THR A 457 -23.80 -12.56 20.17
N GLY A 458 -22.59 -12.56 20.72
CA GLY A 458 -22.11 -13.60 21.62
C GLY A 458 -22.74 -13.43 22.99
N ASP A 459 -23.37 -14.50 23.47
CA ASP A 459 -24.04 -14.65 24.76
C ASP A 459 -23.11 -14.24 25.92
N SER A 460 -23.49 -13.21 26.67
CA SER A 460 -22.82 -12.85 27.94
C SER A 460 -23.85 -12.28 28.91
N ARG A 461 -24.19 -13.11 29.89
CA ARG A 461 -25.13 -12.86 30.98
C ARG A 461 -24.84 -11.54 31.70
N GLN A 462 -25.86 -10.69 31.76
CA GLN A 462 -25.91 -9.47 32.55
C GLN A 462 -25.82 -9.77 34.06
N THR A 463 -24.84 -9.21 34.75
CA THR A 463 -24.89 -8.95 36.20
C THR A 463 -25.31 -7.49 36.41
N TYR A 464 -26.53 -7.30 36.90
CA TYR A 464 -27.09 -5.99 37.23
C TYR A 464 -26.45 -5.46 38.52
N PHE A 465 -25.86 -4.26 38.47
CA PHE A 465 -25.64 -3.40 39.63
C PHE A 465 -26.71 -2.30 39.62
N MET A 466 -27.51 -2.24 40.69
CA MET A 466 -28.53 -1.22 40.96
C MET A 466 -27.89 0.00 41.65
N PRO A 467 -28.31 1.25 41.35
CA PRO A 467 -27.96 2.42 42.17
C PRO A 467 -29.02 2.69 43.26
N GLU A 468 -28.56 3.08 44.46
CA GLU A 468 -29.42 3.59 45.55
C GLU A 468 -29.95 5.01 45.28
N PRO A 469 -31.15 5.38 45.79
CA PRO A 469 -31.75 6.70 45.59
C PRO A 469 -31.56 7.65 46.80
N ASP A 470 -31.42 8.94 46.48
CA ASP A 470 -31.41 10.08 47.41
C ASP A 470 -32.78 10.33 48.10
N GLU A 471 -32.73 10.82 49.34
CA GLU A 471 -33.85 11.06 50.25
C GLU A 471 -34.72 12.31 49.94
N ASP A 472 -35.99 12.18 50.34
CA ASP A 472 -36.83 13.18 51.04
C ASP A 472 -37.69 14.22 50.29
N LYS A 473 -39.01 13.96 50.18
CA LYS A 473 -40.09 14.54 51.05
C LYS A 473 -41.54 14.33 50.54
N LYS A 474 -42.28 13.57 51.36
CA LYS A 474 -43.68 13.70 51.86
C LYS A 474 -44.86 14.30 51.05
N GLU A 475 -45.93 13.49 51.11
CA GLU A 475 -47.34 13.78 51.47
C GLU A 475 -48.41 14.08 50.40
N SER A 476 -49.19 13.03 50.14
CA SER A 476 -50.65 12.92 50.35
C SER A 476 -51.65 13.17 49.20
N ASN A 477 -52.55 12.17 49.12
CA ASN A 477 -53.99 12.19 48.81
C ASN A 477 -54.51 12.44 47.38
N ASP A 478 -55.06 11.34 46.85
CA ASP A 478 -56.50 11.11 46.62
C ASP A 478 -57.01 10.96 45.17
N THR A 479 -57.67 9.80 44.99
CA THR A 479 -58.90 9.55 44.19
C THR A 479 -58.80 9.63 42.66
N ARG A 480 -59.48 8.83 41.83
CA ARG A 480 -60.38 7.66 41.91
C ARG A 480 -60.68 7.28 40.44
N PHE A 481 -60.74 5.97 40.14
CA PHE A 481 -61.70 5.28 39.24
C PHE A 481 -61.87 5.73 37.75
N PHE A 482 -62.16 4.90 36.74
CA PHE A 482 -62.93 3.64 36.68
C PHE A 482 -62.70 2.91 35.33
N GLU A 483 -62.81 1.56 35.39
CA GLU A 483 -63.31 0.58 34.40
C GLU A 483 -62.75 0.53 32.96
N SER A 484 -62.08 -0.55 32.53
CA SER A 484 -62.51 -1.96 32.34
C SER A 484 -63.59 -2.12 31.26
N TRP A 485 -63.39 -3.02 30.28
CA TRP A 485 -64.24 -4.19 30.05
C TRP A 485 -63.58 -5.14 29.01
N THR A 486 -63.54 -6.40 29.42
CA THR A 486 -63.06 -7.66 28.82
C THR A 486 -63.68 -7.99 27.45
N LYS A 487 -63.17 -8.89 26.59
CA LYS A 487 -63.12 -10.36 26.80
C LYS A 487 -62.51 -11.07 25.56
N ALA A 488 -61.79 -12.17 25.80
CA ALA A 488 -61.18 -13.06 24.79
C ALA A 488 -62.08 -14.24 24.38
N THR A 489 -61.84 -14.82 23.19
CA THR A 489 -62.26 -16.20 22.83
C THR A 489 -61.30 -16.78 21.77
N TYR A 490 -60.72 -17.97 22.04
CA TYR A 490 -59.97 -18.86 21.13
C TYR A 490 -60.96 -19.74 20.33
N SER A 491 -60.75 -20.18 19.08
CA SER A 491 -59.72 -21.12 18.55
C SER A 491 -60.02 -21.36 17.02
N PRO A 492 -59.37 -22.29 16.28
CA PRO A 492 -58.07 -22.21 15.60
C PRO A 492 -58.16 -22.37 14.04
N ASP A 493 -57.14 -21.96 13.28
CA ASP A 493 -56.57 -22.73 12.13
C ASP A 493 -55.46 -21.96 11.40
N TYR A 494 -54.54 -22.73 10.80
CA TYR A 494 -53.14 -22.40 10.52
C TYR A 494 -52.86 -21.58 9.23
N THR A 495 -51.79 -20.78 9.34
CA THR A 495 -50.75 -20.40 8.34
C THR A 495 -51.05 -19.40 7.22
N THR A 496 -50.53 -18.18 7.39
CA THR A 496 -49.52 -17.54 6.51
C THR A 496 -49.00 -16.27 7.20
N PHE A 497 -47.73 -16.26 7.61
CA PHE A 497 -47.08 -15.13 8.29
C PHE A 497 -46.48 -14.19 7.24
N GLU A 498 -47.03 -12.99 7.10
CA GLU A 498 -46.25 -11.80 6.71
C GLU A 498 -45.78 -11.09 7.98
N PRO A 499 -44.52 -10.64 8.06
CA PRO A 499 -44.14 -9.61 9.00
C PRO A 499 -43.85 -8.30 8.24
N SER A 500 -44.80 -7.37 8.35
CA SER A 500 -44.61 -5.95 8.12
C SER A 500 -43.63 -5.33 9.13
N ALA A 501 -42.93 -4.31 8.66
CA ALA A 501 -41.82 -3.57 9.26
C ALA A 501 -41.99 -3.11 10.72
N VAL A 502 -40.94 -3.28 11.52
CA VAL A 502 -40.67 -2.46 12.71
C VAL A 502 -39.25 -1.90 12.59
N SER A 503 -39.19 -0.59 12.35
CA SER A 503 -38.02 0.27 12.48
C SER A 503 -37.61 0.36 13.95
N GLY A 504 -36.40 -0.10 14.28
CA GLY A 504 -35.79 0.10 15.60
C GLY A 504 -34.31 0.43 15.47
N LEU A 505 -33.97 1.70 15.65
CA LEU A 505 -32.60 2.20 15.73
C LEU A 505 -31.96 1.67 17.04
N ILE A 506 -30.98 0.78 16.95
CA ILE A 506 -30.17 0.38 18.12
C ILE A 506 -28.83 1.10 18.04
N LYS A 507 -28.67 2.17 18.82
CA LYS A 507 -27.37 2.78 19.11
C LYS A 507 -26.58 1.83 20.02
N GLY A 508 -25.61 1.11 19.48
CA GLY A 508 -24.62 0.36 20.25
C GLY A 508 -23.32 1.15 20.38
N PHE A 509 -22.80 1.25 21.61
CA PHE A 509 -21.44 1.72 21.88
C PHE A 509 -20.54 0.48 21.91
N CYS A 510 -19.64 0.30 20.94
CA CYS A 510 -18.60 -0.73 21.02
C CYS A 510 -17.44 -0.17 21.85
N PRO A 511 -17.16 -0.67 23.08
CA PRO A 511 -15.94 -0.29 23.78
C PRO A 511 -14.75 -0.92 23.06
N GLY A 512 -14.15 -0.17 22.14
CA GLY A 512 -12.92 -0.57 21.44
C GLY A 512 -11.71 -0.45 22.36
N LEU A 513 -10.94 -1.53 22.47
CA LEU A 513 -9.55 -1.48 22.93
C LEU A 513 -8.78 -0.46 22.09
N ASN A 514 -7.87 0.30 22.71
CA ASN A 514 -7.06 1.26 21.96
C ASN A 514 -6.13 0.55 20.95
N HIS A 515 -5.71 1.25 19.89
CA HIS A 515 -4.87 0.71 18.80
C HIS A 515 -3.61 -0.01 19.32
N GLY A 516 -3.00 0.48 20.41
CA GLY A 516 -1.83 -0.15 21.05
C GLY A 516 -2.13 -1.48 21.76
N GLN A 517 -3.34 -1.62 22.32
CA GLN A 517 -3.81 -2.83 23.01
C GLN A 517 -4.18 -3.96 22.04
N LYS A 518 -4.59 -3.66 20.81
CA LYS A 518 -4.96 -4.68 19.80
C LYS A 518 -3.74 -5.40 19.20
N PHE A 519 -2.56 -4.76 19.20
CA PHE A 519 -1.35 -5.29 18.51
C PHE A 519 -0.10 -5.40 19.39
N GLY A 520 -0.22 -5.26 20.71
CA GLY A 520 0.92 -5.43 21.63
C GLY A 520 1.98 -4.33 21.51
N ILE A 521 1.59 -3.12 21.11
CA ILE A 521 2.48 -1.95 21.06
C ILE A 521 2.38 -1.24 22.40
N LEU A 522 3.33 -1.50 23.29
CA LEU A 522 3.50 -0.74 24.53
C LEU A 522 4.01 0.66 24.20
N TYR A 523 3.15 1.65 24.39
CA TYR A 523 3.59 3.03 24.55
C TYR A 523 4.37 3.11 25.87
N ALA A 524 5.69 3.29 25.78
CA ALA A 524 6.47 3.72 26.93
C ALA A 524 6.03 5.15 27.26
N HIS A 525 5.06 5.28 28.17
CA HIS A 525 4.71 6.56 28.75
C HIS A 525 5.89 7.02 29.59
N SER A 526 6.66 8.00 29.09
CA SER A 526 7.57 8.77 29.94
C SER A 526 6.71 9.67 30.82
N THR A 527 6.32 9.18 31.99
CA THR A 527 5.73 10.03 33.03
C THR A 527 6.85 10.78 33.73
N ASP A 528 7.05 12.03 33.32
CA ASP A 528 7.68 13.06 34.14
C ASP A 528 6.64 13.48 35.19
N GLU A 529 6.68 12.90 36.39
CA GLU A 529 6.07 13.50 37.58
C GLU A 529 7.09 13.60 38.70
N ARG A 530 7.39 14.85 39.06
CA ARG A 530 8.25 15.26 40.16
C ARG A 530 7.53 15.11 41.51
N HIS A 531 8.25 14.49 42.46
CA HIS A 531 8.26 14.67 43.93
C HIS A 531 7.04 14.29 44.79
N TYR A 532 7.21 13.34 45.74
CA TYR A 532 7.57 13.58 47.16
C TYR A 532 7.73 12.23 47.95
N TYR A 533 8.93 11.99 48.53
CA TYR A 533 9.38 11.26 49.76
C TYR A 533 8.75 9.88 50.14
N GLU A 534 9.46 8.87 50.66
CA GLU A 534 10.57 8.85 51.62
C GLU A 534 11.30 7.47 51.68
N THR A 535 12.49 7.52 52.27
CA THR A 535 13.59 6.56 52.51
C THR A 535 13.32 5.12 53.01
N ASN A 536 14.12 4.15 52.53
CA ASN A 536 15.17 3.48 53.34
C ASN A 536 16.09 2.51 52.55
N GLN A 537 17.36 2.47 52.98
CA GLN A 537 18.58 1.83 52.43
C GLN A 537 18.56 0.29 52.47
N VAL A 538 19.35 -0.52 51.72
CA VAL A 538 20.81 -0.80 51.88
C VAL A 538 21.35 -1.81 50.80
N GLN A 539 22.52 -1.47 50.22
CA GLN A 539 23.71 -2.22 49.69
C GLN A 539 23.74 -3.30 48.56
N GLN A 540 24.62 -2.96 47.58
CA GLN A 540 25.75 -3.72 46.95
C GLN A 540 25.53 -4.88 45.94
N LYS A 541 25.89 -4.67 44.66
CA LYS A 541 27.17 -5.08 43.96
C LYS A 541 26.98 -5.15 42.42
N GLU A 542 27.97 -4.66 41.66
CA GLU A 542 28.19 -4.78 40.19
C GLU A 542 28.91 -6.12 39.81
N PRO A 543 29.17 -6.50 38.52
CA PRO A 543 28.80 -5.91 37.20
C PRO A 543 28.35 -6.94 36.10
N THR A 544 28.15 -6.44 34.85
CA THR A 544 28.05 -7.12 33.52
C THR A 544 26.77 -7.94 33.25
N THR A 545 25.99 -7.73 32.18
CA THR A 545 26.29 -8.05 30.76
C THR A 545 25.17 -7.47 29.86
N VAL A 546 25.53 -7.02 28.64
CA VAL A 546 24.61 -6.55 27.58
C VAL A 546 23.82 -7.72 26.98
N GLN A 547 22.50 -7.62 26.90
CA GLN A 547 21.67 -8.51 26.08
C GLN A 547 20.60 -7.74 25.28
N SER A 548 20.74 -7.90 23.97
CA SER A 548 19.75 -7.70 22.91
C SER A 548 18.50 -8.54 23.17
N HIS A 549 17.31 -7.98 22.99
CA HIS A 549 16.07 -8.77 23.01
C HIS A 549 15.46 -8.88 21.61
N SER A 550 15.43 -10.14 21.18
CA SER A 550 14.85 -10.72 19.97
C SER A 550 13.33 -10.92 20.10
N VAL A 551 12.66 -10.87 18.95
CA VAL A 551 11.22 -11.08 18.75
C VAL A 551 10.84 -12.55 18.99
N LEU A 552 9.73 -12.77 19.69
CA LEU A 552 9.24 -14.05 20.15
C LEU A 552 8.20 -14.61 19.15
N VAL A 553 8.55 -15.70 18.47
CA VAL A 553 7.66 -16.48 17.58
C VAL A 553 6.96 -17.56 18.42
N LEU A 554 5.63 -17.51 18.50
CA LEU A 554 4.84 -18.56 19.14
C LEU A 554 4.66 -19.74 18.18
N ARG A 555 5.30 -20.87 18.51
CA ARG A 555 5.11 -22.18 17.86
C ARG A 555 4.31 -23.06 18.82
N GLY A 556 3.12 -23.52 18.41
CA GLY A 556 2.36 -24.52 19.15
C GLY A 556 3.05 -25.88 19.07
N GLN A 557 3.49 -26.41 20.22
CA GLN A 557 3.94 -27.79 20.37
C GLN A 557 2.78 -28.68 20.82
N SER A 558 2.66 -29.85 20.21
CA SER A 558 2.15 -31.06 20.86
C SER A 558 3.24 -32.12 20.76
N SER A 559 3.85 -32.47 21.90
CA SER A 559 4.71 -33.64 22.07
C SER A 559 3.94 -34.74 22.81
N ASP A 560 4.21 -36.00 22.49
CA ASP A 560 4.92 -36.88 23.43
C ASP A 560 5.23 -38.27 22.83
N HIS A 561 6.19 -38.93 23.47
CA HIS A 561 7.17 -39.92 22.99
C HIS A 561 6.76 -41.42 23.10
N LEU A 562 7.19 -42.24 22.10
CA LEU A 562 7.96 -43.54 22.08
C LEU A 562 7.99 -44.51 23.31
N PRO A 563 8.46 -45.82 23.24
CA PRO A 563 8.87 -46.73 22.14
C PRO A 563 8.41 -48.24 22.38
N PRO A 564 9.19 -49.32 22.07
CA PRO A 564 9.15 -50.18 20.87
C PRO A 564 8.75 -51.66 21.14
N ASP A 565 8.41 -52.44 20.10
CA ASP A 565 8.59 -53.91 20.19
C ASP A 565 8.74 -54.63 18.83
N HIS A 566 9.43 -55.77 18.91
CA HIS A 566 9.93 -56.67 17.86
C HIS A 566 8.86 -57.33 16.96
N GLY A 567 9.25 -57.71 15.74
CA GLY A 567 8.50 -58.68 14.93
C GLY A 567 8.95 -58.81 13.47
N SER A 568 9.81 -59.78 13.21
CA SER A 568 10.33 -60.21 11.90
C SER A 568 9.29 -60.84 10.95
N VAL A 569 9.58 -60.81 9.63
CA VAL A 569 9.61 -61.94 8.68
C VAL A 569 8.94 -61.70 7.30
N HIS A 570 9.80 -61.87 6.27
CA HIS A 570 9.63 -62.35 4.87
C HIS A 570 9.09 -61.50 3.70
N ASN A 571 9.99 -61.43 2.68
CA ASN A 571 9.88 -61.74 1.24
C ASN A 571 8.69 -61.15 0.43
N ASP A 572 8.86 -60.61 -0.78
CA ASP A 572 9.57 -61.21 -1.91
C ASP A 572 9.99 -60.21 -3.02
N SER A 573 11.10 -60.59 -3.68
CA SER A 573 11.50 -60.44 -5.10
C SER A 573 10.58 -59.65 -6.07
N GLN A 574 11.06 -58.58 -6.73
CA GLN A 574 11.86 -58.52 -7.98
C GLN A 574 11.05 -58.61 -9.30
N THR A 575 11.33 -57.64 -10.19
CA THR A 575 11.33 -57.72 -11.69
C THR A 575 9.98 -57.83 -12.41
N ARG A 576 9.72 -57.23 -13.59
CA ARG A 576 10.54 -56.92 -14.78
C ARG A 576 9.71 -55.99 -15.72
N GLU A 577 10.35 -55.05 -16.43
CA GLU A 577 10.52 -55.01 -17.93
C GLU A 577 9.21 -55.09 -18.75
N SER A 578 8.96 -54.34 -19.82
CA SER A 578 9.83 -53.67 -20.81
C SER A 578 9.00 -52.75 -21.71
N ASP A 579 9.70 -51.78 -22.31
CA ASP A 579 9.42 -51.09 -23.57
C ASP A 579 8.81 -51.96 -24.68
N VAL A 580 8.13 -51.31 -25.64
CA VAL A 580 8.50 -51.26 -27.08
C VAL A 580 7.32 -50.67 -27.91
N THR A 581 7.58 -49.48 -28.45
CA THR A 581 7.33 -49.00 -29.83
C THR A 581 5.91 -49.03 -30.43
N LEU A 582 5.35 -47.84 -30.66
CA LEU A 582 5.14 -47.22 -31.99
C LEU A 582 4.80 -45.74 -31.86
#